data_AF-A0A538KR51-F1
#
_entry.id   AF-A0A538KR51-F1
#
_cell.length_a   1.000
_cell.length_b   1.000
_cell.length_c   1.000
_cell.angle_alpha   90.00
_cell.angle_beta   90.00
_cell.angle_gamma   90.00
#
_symmetry.space_group_name_H-M   'P 1'
#
loop_
_entity.id
_entity.type
_entity.pdbx_description
1 polymer ?
#
loop_
_entity_poly.entity_id
_entity_poly.type
_entity_poly.pdbx_seq_one_letter_code
_entity_poly.pdbx_strand_id
1 'polypeptide(L)' 'MNRRPLLEIVAPGASPEEAAAVVAALERFMRQTAPRPAPPGPRCNPWHQAALYEGVARAPEPPLPWT' A
#
# COMPACT_ATOMS: atom_id res chain seq x y z
N MET A 1 -6.57 44.19 4.71
CA MET A 1 -5.10 44.33 4.79
C MET A 1 -4.55 43.00 5.30
N ASN A 2 -3.99 42.17 4.42
CA ASN A 2 -3.55 40.80 4.74
C ASN A 2 -2.09 40.83 5.23
N ARG A 3 -1.85 40.50 6.51
CA ARG A 3 -0.51 40.34 7.10
C ARG A 3 -0.12 38.85 7.11
N ARG A 4 0.09 38.25 5.94
CA ARG A 4 0.66 36.89 5.90
C ARG A 4 2.18 36.99 6.06
N PRO A 5 2.78 36.38 7.10
CA PRO A 5 4.22 36.35 7.23
C PRO A 5 4.83 35.54 6.08
N LEU A 6 5.87 36.09 5.45
CA LEU A 6 6.68 35.39 4.45
C LEU A 6 7.60 34.43 5.22
N LEU A 7 7.34 33.13 5.11
CA LEU A 7 8.18 32.09 5.71
C LEU A 7 9.07 31.51 4.61
N GLU A 8 10.37 31.69 4.74
CA GLU A 8 11.38 31.07 3.90
C GLU A 8 11.94 29.86 4.62
N ILE A 9 11.86 28.67 4.00
CA ILE A 9 12.42 27.45 4.56
C ILE A 9 13.91 27.45 4.24
N VAL A 10 14.72 27.93 5.19
CA VAL A 10 16.18 27.99 5.08
C VAL A 10 16.81 26.72 5.65
N ALA A 11 16.49 25.56 5.06
CA ALA A 11 17.22 24.33 5.34
C ALA A 11 18.08 24.00 4.10
N PRO A 12 19.43 24.01 4.20
CA PRO A 12 20.24 23.41 3.15
C PRO A 12 19.83 21.94 2.98
N GLY A 13 19.91 21.41 1.75
CA GLY A 13 19.64 20.00 1.50
C GLY A 13 20.48 19.12 2.44
N ALA A 14 19.88 18.04 2.96
CA ALA A 14 20.55 17.13 3.88
C ALA A 14 21.88 16.65 3.28
N SER A 15 22.91 16.52 4.12
CA SER A 15 24.15 15.89 3.69
C SER A 15 23.88 14.43 3.31
N PRO A 16 24.73 13.80 2.46
CA PRO A 16 24.60 12.37 2.15
C PRO A 16 24.57 11.48 3.40
N GLU A 17 25.34 11.84 4.42
CA GLU A 17 25.42 11.12 5.69
C GLU A 17 24.13 11.27 6.51
N GLU A 18 23.57 12.48 6.56
CA GLU A 18 22.29 12.74 7.22
C GLU A 18 21.15 11.97 6.53
N ALA A 19 21.11 11.98 5.20
CA ALA A 19 20.14 11.20 4.44
C ALA A 19 20.27 9.71 4.74
N ALA A 20 21.50 9.17 4.76
CA ALA A 20 21.75 7.78 5.10
C ALA A 20 21.31 7.44 6.54
N ALA A 21 21.56 8.33 7.50
CA ALA A 21 21.14 8.15 8.88
C ALA A 21 19.61 8.09 9.02
N VAL A 22 18.88 8.94 8.29
CA VAL A 22 17.42 8.93 8.27
C VAL A 22 16.87 7.65 7.66
N VAL A 23 17.44 7.18 6.53
CA VAL A 23 17.02 5.92 5.92
C VAL A 23 17.28 4.73 6.84
N ALA A 24 18.47 4.65 7.46
CA ALA A 24 18.78 3.59 8.41
C ALA A 24 17.86 3.59 9.63
N ALA A 25 17.52 4.77 10.16
CA ALA A 25 16.57 4.91 11.25
C ALA A 25 15.17 4.44 10.84
N LEU A 26 14.73 4.77 9.63
CA LEU A 26 13.44 4.35 9.10
C LEU A 26 13.37 2.83 8.91
N GLU A 27 14.39 2.22 8.30
CA GLU A 27 14.45 0.77 8.13
C GLU A 27 14.41 0.02 9.47
N ARG A 28 15.17 0.52 10.45
CA ARG A 28 15.15 -0.01 11.81
C ARG A 28 13.77 0.13 12.43
N PHE A 29 13.15 1.30 12.33
CA PHE A 29 11.81 1.55 12.85
C PHE A 29 10.80 0.56 12.25
N MET A 30 10.75 0.45 10.91
CA MET A 30 9.86 -0.47 10.21
C MET A 30 10.04 -1.91 10.68
N ARG A 31 11.30 -2.35 10.91
CA ARG A 31 11.60 -3.69 11.41
C ARG A 31 11.15 -3.89 12.86
N GLN A 32 11.36 -2.88 13.72
CA GLN A 32 11.03 -2.95 15.14
C GLN A 32 9.54 -2.82 15.41
N THR A 33 8.81 -2.10 14.57
CA THR A 33 7.38 -1.83 14.73
C THR A 33 6.50 -2.62 13.76
N ALA A 34 7.07 -3.61 13.05
CA ALA A 34 6.29 -4.45 12.16
C ALA A 34 5.16 -5.12 12.97
N PRO A 35 3.89 -5.02 12.53
CA PRO A 35 2.80 -5.73 13.19
C PRO A 35 3.05 -7.23 13.10
N ARG A 36 2.63 -7.97 14.14
CA ARG A 36 2.72 -9.43 14.12
C ARG A 36 1.99 -9.96 12.87
N PRO A 37 2.58 -10.89 12.10
CA PRO A 37 1.90 -11.51 10.98
C PRO A 37 0.53 -12.04 11.41
N ALA A 38 -0.49 -11.75 10.61
CA ALA A 38 -1.82 -12.30 10.84
C ALA A 38 -1.74 -13.83 10.81
N PRO A 39 -2.47 -14.54 11.69
CA PRO A 39 -2.57 -15.98 11.58
C PRO A 39 -3.14 -16.34 10.20
N PRO A 40 -2.77 -17.50 9.64
CA PRO A 40 -3.35 -17.96 8.39
C PRO A 40 -4.87 -18.01 8.53
N GLY A 41 -5.57 -17.44 7.53
CA GLY A 41 -7.02 -17.50 7.48
C GLY A 41 -7.53 -18.95 7.36
N PRO A 42 -8.83 -19.18 7.62
CA PRO A 42 -9.42 -20.49 7.42
C PRO A 42 -9.18 -20.96 5.98
N ARG A 43 -8.82 -22.23 5.81
CA ARG A 43 -8.66 -22.82 4.48
C ARG A 43 -10.00 -22.71 3.73
N CYS A 44 -9.96 -22.20 2.50
CA CYS A 44 -11.13 -22.28 1.63
C CYS A 44 -11.51 -23.76 1.47
N ASN A 45 -12.79 -24.07 1.64
CA ASN A 45 -13.25 -25.42 1.34
C ASN A 45 -13.08 -25.69 -0.18
N PRO A 46 -12.94 -26.96 -0.60
CA PRO A 46 -12.71 -27.27 -2.00
C PRO A 46 -13.79 -26.74 -2.96
N TRP A 47 -15.05 -26.65 -2.50
CA TRP A 47 -16.16 -26.13 -3.30
C TRP A 47 -16.10 -24.62 -3.50
N HIS A 48 -15.72 -23.85 -2.47
CA HIS A 48 -15.47 -22.41 -2.57
C HIS A 48 -14.28 -22.14 -3.50
N GLN A 49 -13.24 -22.97 -3.43
CA GLN A 49 -12.10 -22.86 -4.33
C GLN A 49 -12.50 -23.17 -5.79
N ALA A 50 -13.32 -24.20 -6.01
CA ALA A 50 -13.88 -24.51 -7.34
C ALA A 50 -14.72 -23.35 -7.90
N ALA A 51 -15.62 -22.78 -7.09
CA ALA A 51 -16.44 -21.64 -7.49
C ALA A 51 -15.60 -20.41 -7.88
N LEU A 52 -14.50 -20.13 -7.19
CA LEU A 52 -13.58 -19.06 -7.57
C LEU A 52 -12.92 -19.30 -8.93
N TYR A 53 -12.48 -20.53 -9.21
CA TYR A 53 -11.90 -20.87 -10.52
C TYR A 53 -12.93 -20.82 -11.66
N GLU A 54 -14.14 -21.31 -11.41
CA GLU A 54 -15.22 -21.32 -12.40
C GLU A 54 -15.76 -19.91 -12.67
N GLY A 55 -15.88 -19.07 -11.63
CA GLY A 55 -16.38 -17.69 -11.74
C GLY A 55 -15.41 -16.73 -12.43
N VAL A 56 -14.09 -16.90 -12.25
CA VAL A 56 -13.06 -16.09 -12.93
C VAL A 56 -13.01 -16.40 -14.44
N ALA A 57 -13.45 -17.59 -14.87
CA ALA A 57 -13.52 -17.96 -16.28
C ALA A 57 -14.74 -17.36 -17.01
N ARG A 58 -15.76 -16.85 -16.29
CA ARG A 58 -16.92 -16.17 -16.89
C ARG A 58 -16.76 -14.66 -16.78
N ALA A 59 -16.15 -14.04 -17.78
CA ALA A 59 -16.50 -12.65 -18.09
C ALA A 59 -17.98 -12.63 -18.53
N PRO A 60 -18.82 -11.70 -18.04
CA PRO A 60 -20.14 -11.52 -18.61
C PRO A 60 -19.96 -11.08 -20.07
N GLU A 61 -20.52 -11.87 -21.00
CA GLU A 61 -20.68 -11.39 -22.37
C GLU A 61 -21.52 -10.10 -22.31
N PRO A 62 -21.07 -8.98 -22.90
CA PRO A 62 -21.90 -7.79 -22.97
C PRO A 62 -23.20 -8.15 -23.70
N PRO A 63 -24.36 -7.61 -23.26
CA PRO A 63 -25.62 -7.92 -23.91
C PRO A 63 -25.51 -7.59 -25.40
N LEU A 64 -25.91 -8.54 -26.24
CA LEU A 64 -25.95 -8.33 -27.68
C LEU A 64 -26.94 -7.20 -28.01
N PRO A 65 -26.61 -6.29 -28.95
CA PRO A 65 -27.24 -4.98 -29.09
C PRO A 65 -28.67 -4.97 -29.68
N TRP A 66 -29.40 -6.09 -29.62
CA TRP A 66 -30.75 -6.17 -30.20
C TRP A 66 -31.78 -6.91 -29.34
N THR A 67 -31.51 -7.14 -28.04
CA THR A 67 -32.59 -7.27 -27.05
C THR A 67 -33.02 -5.91 -26.54
#